data_AF-X1FIC3-F1
#
_entry.id   AF-X1FIC3-F1
#
_cell.length_a   1.000
_cell.length_b   1.000
_cell.length_c   1.000
_cell.angle_alpha   90.00
_cell.angle_beta   90.00
_cell.angle_gamma   90.00
#
_symmetry.space_group_name_H-M   'P 1'
#
loop_
_entity.id
_entity.type
_entity.pdbx_description
1 polymer ?
#
loop_
_entity_poly.entity_id
_entity_poly.type
_entity_poly.pdbx_seq_one_letter_code
_entity_poly.pdbx_strand_id
1 'polypeptide(L)'
;MESKLKKIIYLVISLLIALLLNNTLIFKQETQIDYSIPPQSAGYIESFIYVDGNWTETASTYDWCYGDGSWSTPFIIENVSIDASTSPTGSGILIENSQNAYFIIRNCTITNAIGASGYLNYAGGIKLINCANGVIYDITIIGICLNISRADCS
;
A
#
# COMPACT_ATOMS: atom_id res chain seq x y z
N MET A 1 -37.64 26.79 45.43
CA MET A 1 -36.97 27.07 44.13
C MET A 1 -35.67 26.27 43.98
N GLU A 2 -34.90 26.12 45.07
CA GLU A 2 -33.61 25.42 45.06
C GLU A 2 -33.64 23.93 44.68
N SER A 3 -34.70 23.18 45.03
CA SER A 3 -34.73 21.73 44.72
C SER A 3 -34.97 21.44 43.24
N LYS A 4 -35.69 22.31 42.53
CA LYS A 4 -35.90 22.19 41.07
C LYS A 4 -34.62 22.53 40.31
N LEU A 5 -33.89 23.54 40.75
CA LEU A 5 -32.62 23.95 40.17
C LEU A 5 -31.54 22.87 40.32
N LYS A 6 -31.41 22.25 41.50
CA LYS A 6 -30.49 21.13 41.73
C LYS A 6 -30.78 19.94 40.82
N LYS A 7 -32.05 19.58 40.61
CA LYS A 7 -32.44 18.49 39.69
C LYS A 7 -32.06 18.78 38.24
N ILE A 8 -32.21 20.02 37.78
CA ILE A 8 -31.82 20.42 36.43
C ILE A 8 -30.29 20.32 36.26
N ILE A 9 -29.53 20.76 37.27
CA ILE A 9 -28.06 20.66 37.24
C ILE A 9 -27.60 19.20 37.14
N TYR A 10 -28.19 18.27 37.90
CA TYR A 10 -27.85 16.84 37.80
C TYR A 10 -28.17 16.25 36.44
N LEU A 11 -29.29 16.62 35.83
CA LEU A 11 -29.65 16.16 34.48
C LEU A 11 -28.62 16.62 33.44
N VAL A 12 -28.22 17.89 33.48
CA VAL A 12 -27.21 18.43 32.54
C VAL A 12 -25.84 17.78 32.74
N ILE A 13 -25.41 17.58 33.98
CA ILE A 13 -24.13 16.91 34.29
C ILE A 13 -24.16 15.45 33.80
N SER A 14 -25.26 14.73 34.04
CA SER A 14 -25.38 13.34 33.58
C SER A 14 -25.35 13.21 32.06
N LEU A 15 -25.95 14.17 31.33
CA LEU A 15 -25.94 14.20 29.87
C LEU A 15 -24.53 14.51 29.31
N LEU A 16 -23.81 15.44 29.94
CA LEU A 16 -22.42 15.75 29.58
C LEU A 16 -21.50 14.54 29.77
N ILE A 17 -21.65 13.81 30.88
CA ILE A 17 -20.87 12.59 31.16
C ILE A 17 -21.17 11.51 30.12
N ALA A 18 -22.43 11.32 29.74
CA ALA A 18 -22.81 10.36 28.70
C ALA A 18 -22.21 10.70 27.32
N LEU A 19 -22.16 11.99 26.95
CA LEU A 19 -21.50 12.45 25.73
C LEU A 19 -19.98 12.17 25.74
N LEU A 20 -19.32 12.43 26.87
CA LEU A 20 -17.89 12.16 27.05
C LEU A 20 -17.57 10.67 26.89
N LEU A 21 -18.36 9.79 27.52
CA LEU A 21 -18.17 8.35 27.44
C LEU A 21 -18.35 7.80 26.00
N ASN A 22 -19.35 8.28 25.26
CA ASN A 22 -19.57 7.86 23.87
C ASN A 22 -18.39 8.22 22.95
N ASN A 23 -17.85 9.44 23.08
CA ASN A 23 -16.70 9.86 22.27
C ASN A 23 -15.44 9.03 22.58
N THR A 24 -15.24 8.61 23.84
CA THR A 24 -14.11 7.73 24.19
C THR A 24 -14.25 6.31 23.67
N LEU A 25 -15.48 5.80 23.49
CA LEU A 25 -15.74 4.48 22.91
C LEU A 25 -15.48 4.47 21.40
N ILE A 26 -15.85 5.54 20.70
CA ILE A 26 -15.56 5.71 19.27
C ILE A 26 -14.05 5.77 19.04
N PHE A 27 -13.30 6.46 19.90
CA PHE A 27 -11.84 6.54 19.82
C PHE A 27 -11.10 5.26 20.23
N LYS A 28 -11.76 4.33 20.94
CA LYS A 28 -11.19 3.02 21.31
C LYS A 28 -11.34 1.97 20.21
N GLN A 29 -12.15 2.23 19.19
CA GLN A 29 -12.43 1.28 18.10
C GLN A 29 -11.45 1.41 16.92
N GLU A 30 -10.26 1.98 17.12
CA GLU A 30 -9.17 1.84 16.17
C GLU A 30 -7.98 1.17 16.86
N THR A 31 -7.46 0.13 16.21
CA THR A 31 -6.49 -0.91 16.64
C THR A 31 -7.15 -2.13 17.32
N GLN A 32 -7.07 -3.36 16.80
CA GLN A 32 -6.00 -4.03 16.04
C GLN A 32 -6.62 -4.99 15.02
N ILE A 33 -6.18 -4.96 13.76
CA ILE A 33 -6.09 -6.20 12.98
C ILE A 33 -4.61 -6.45 12.75
N ASP A 34 -4.02 -7.24 13.65
CA ASP A 34 -2.74 -7.87 13.42
C ASP A 34 -2.96 -9.02 12.43
N TYR A 35 -2.87 -8.71 11.14
CA TYR A 35 -2.50 -9.73 10.17
C TYR A 35 -0.99 -9.87 10.24
N SER A 36 -0.48 -10.56 11.26
CA SER A 36 0.89 -11.05 11.23
C SER A 36 0.96 -12.19 10.23
N ILE A 37 1.01 -11.82 8.95
CA ILE A 37 1.73 -12.65 7.99
C ILE A 37 3.15 -12.69 8.57
N PRO A 38 3.65 -13.86 9.03
CA PRO A 38 4.98 -13.93 9.60
C PRO A 38 5.95 -13.32 8.59
N PRO A 39 6.93 -12.49 9.00
CA PRO A 39 7.94 -12.03 8.08
C PRO A 39 8.63 -13.28 7.56
N GLN A 40 8.32 -13.66 6.32
CA GLN A 40 8.94 -14.81 5.72
C GLN A 40 10.41 -14.44 5.64
N SER A 41 11.21 -15.12 6.46
CA SER A 41 12.67 -14.97 6.54
C SER A 41 13.37 -15.35 5.23
N ALA A 42 12.63 -15.68 4.18
CA ALA A 42 13.06 -15.80 2.79
C ALA A 42 12.05 -15.01 1.94
N GLY A 43 12.49 -13.92 1.32
CA GLY A 43 11.63 -13.11 0.47
C GLY A 43 11.07 -13.91 -0.72
N TYR A 44 9.92 -13.51 -1.23
CA TYR A 44 9.35 -14.02 -2.46
C TYR A 44 10.32 -13.77 -3.62
N ILE A 45 10.32 -14.65 -4.63
CA ILE A 45 11.18 -14.49 -5.80
C ILE A 45 10.29 -14.42 -7.04
N GLU A 46 10.44 -13.36 -7.81
CA GLU A 46 9.72 -13.16 -9.06
C GLU A 46 10.68 -12.79 -10.18
N SER A 47 10.32 -13.08 -11.43
CA SER A 47 11.06 -12.55 -12.59
C SER A 47 10.51 -11.21 -13.06
N PHE A 48 9.24 -10.94 -12.76
CA PHE A 48 8.53 -9.73 -13.18
C PHE A 48 7.21 -9.63 -12.42
N ILE A 49 6.89 -8.45 -11.89
CA ILE A 49 5.57 -8.15 -11.34
C ILE A 49 4.85 -7.19 -12.28
N TYR A 50 3.63 -7.57 -12.67
CA TYR A 50 2.73 -6.74 -13.45
C TYR A 50 1.38 -6.62 -12.78
N VAL A 51 0.91 -5.38 -12.62
CA VAL A 51 -0.46 -5.08 -12.20
C VAL A 51 -1.05 -4.06 -13.16
N ASP A 52 -2.20 -4.39 -13.74
CA ASP A 52 -2.94 -3.53 -14.68
C ASP A 52 -4.34 -3.27 -14.15
N GLY A 53 -4.43 -2.44 -13.10
CA GLY A 53 -5.68 -2.18 -12.39
C GLY A 53 -6.34 -3.40 -11.72
N ASN A 54 -5.82 -4.61 -11.90
CA ASN A 54 -6.38 -5.89 -11.46
C ASN A 54 -5.90 -6.31 -10.06
N TRP A 55 -5.70 -5.34 -9.16
CA TRP A 55 -5.11 -5.56 -7.84
C TRP A 55 -5.78 -6.64 -7.00
N THR A 56 -7.12 -6.69 -6.97
CA THR A 56 -7.86 -7.70 -6.21
C THR A 56 -7.55 -9.11 -6.68
N GLU A 57 -7.42 -9.31 -8.00
CA GLU A 57 -7.02 -10.59 -8.58
C GLU A 57 -5.58 -10.92 -8.19
N THR A 58 -4.66 -9.97 -8.34
CA THR A 58 -3.25 -10.13 -7.95
C THR A 58 -3.11 -10.51 -6.47
N ALA A 59 -3.79 -9.79 -5.56
CA ALA A 59 -3.77 -10.04 -4.13
C ALA A 59 -4.43 -11.37 -3.72
N SER A 60 -5.35 -11.88 -4.54
CA SER A 60 -5.94 -13.20 -4.33
C SER A 60 -5.10 -14.35 -4.89
N THR A 61 -4.19 -14.04 -5.82
CA THR A 61 -3.39 -15.03 -6.55
C THR A 61 -2.01 -15.22 -5.93
N TYR A 62 -1.40 -14.14 -5.44
CA TYR A 62 -0.01 -14.13 -5.01
C TYR A 62 0.13 -13.72 -3.54
N ASP A 63 0.80 -14.55 -2.75
CA ASP A 63 1.00 -14.31 -1.32
C ASP A 63 1.88 -13.08 -1.00
N TRP A 64 2.64 -12.58 -1.98
CA TRP A 64 3.42 -11.34 -1.86
C TRP A 64 2.62 -10.06 -2.04
N CYS A 65 1.34 -10.17 -2.44
CA CYS A 65 0.44 -9.05 -2.62
C CYS A 65 -0.78 -9.21 -1.71
N TYR A 66 -1.08 -8.21 -0.90
CA TYR A 66 -2.26 -8.26 -0.01
C TYR A 66 -2.86 -6.86 0.21
N GLY A 67 -4.02 -6.79 0.88
CA GLY A 67 -4.76 -5.54 1.09
C GLY A 67 -6.01 -5.43 0.21
N ASP A 68 -6.73 -4.31 0.29
CA ASP A 68 -7.98 -4.08 -0.46
C ASP A 68 -7.96 -2.82 -1.34
N GLY A 69 -6.89 -2.02 -1.26
CA GLY A 69 -6.70 -0.82 -2.07
C GLY A 69 -7.40 0.43 -1.55
N SER A 70 -8.03 0.36 -0.37
CA SER A 70 -8.55 1.54 0.33
C SER A 70 -7.44 2.36 0.98
N TRP A 71 -7.75 3.59 1.36
CA TRP A 71 -6.79 4.47 2.05
C TRP A 71 -6.30 3.88 3.39
N SER A 72 -7.17 3.17 4.12
CA SER A 72 -6.82 2.51 5.38
C SER A 72 -6.10 1.17 5.18
N THR A 73 -6.36 0.48 4.06
CA THR A 73 -5.82 -0.85 3.77
C THR A 73 -5.31 -0.91 2.33
N PRO A 74 -4.24 -0.15 1.98
CA PRO A 74 -3.72 -0.12 0.62
C PRO A 74 -3.28 -1.51 0.17
N PHE A 75 -3.21 -1.74 -1.14
CA PHE A 75 -2.54 -2.92 -1.66
C PHE A 75 -1.04 -2.85 -1.34
N ILE A 76 -0.45 -3.94 -0.88
CA ILE A 76 0.95 -3.99 -0.45
C ILE A 76 1.66 -5.06 -1.26
N ILE A 77 2.70 -4.66 -1.97
CA ILE A 77 3.73 -5.54 -2.52
C ILE A 77 4.93 -5.44 -1.60
N GLU A 78 5.31 -6.55 -0.96
CA GLU A 78 6.46 -6.53 -0.05
C GLU A 78 7.30 -7.80 -0.02
N ASN A 79 8.55 -7.64 0.44
CA ASN A 79 9.48 -8.73 0.67
C ASN A 79 9.79 -9.55 -0.61
N VAL A 80 9.80 -8.90 -1.78
CA VAL A 80 10.04 -9.57 -3.07
C VAL A 80 11.44 -9.27 -3.61
N SER A 81 12.17 -10.31 -3.98
CA SER A 81 13.38 -10.25 -4.79
C SER A 81 13.05 -10.51 -6.25
N ILE A 82 13.32 -9.54 -7.13
CA ILE A 82 13.00 -9.60 -8.54
C ILE A 82 14.27 -9.64 -9.37
N ASP A 83 14.46 -10.72 -10.14
CA ASP A 83 15.46 -10.78 -11.21
C ASP A 83 14.81 -10.47 -12.56
N ALA A 84 14.92 -9.21 -12.99
CA ALA A 84 14.27 -8.71 -14.20
C ALA A 84 15.02 -9.05 -15.50
N SER A 85 16.02 -9.94 -15.47
CA SER A 85 16.79 -10.36 -16.64
C SER A 85 15.93 -10.96 -17.76
N THR A 86 14.78 -11.53 -17.41
CA THR A 86 13.80 -12.08 -18.36
C THR A 86 12.50 -11.26 -18.44
N SER A 87 12.47 -10.06 -17.86
CA SER A 87 11.27 -9.23 -17.87
C SER A 87 10.90 -8.82 -19.30
N PRO A 88 9.63 -9.00 -19.74
CA PRO A 88 9.20 -8.65 -21.09
C PRO A 88 9.26 -7.14 -21.37
N THR A 89 9.25 -6.32 -20.31
CA THR A 89 9.33 -4.85 -20.39
C THR A 89 10.71 -4.32 -20.01
N GLY A 90 11.58 -5.19 -19.52
CA GLY A 90 12.85 -4.85 -18.87
C GLY A 90 12.70 -4.12 -17.53
N SER A 91 11.47 -4.00 -17.00
CA SER A 91 11.21 -3.47 -15.66
C SER A 91 11.02 -4.60 -14.66
N GLY A 92 11.40 -4.40 -13.39
CA GLY A 92 11.15 -5.41 -12.34
C GLY A 92 9.70 -5.41 -11.90
N ILE A 93 9.16 -4.23 -11.63
CA ILE A 93 7.76 -4.02 -11.27
C ILE A 93 7.16 -3.01 -12.25
N LEU A 94 6.06 -3.38 -12.88
CA LEU A 94 5.25 -2.49 -13.71
C LEU A 94 3.84 -2.41 -13.12
N ILE A 95 3.41 -1.20 -12.77
CA ILE A 95 2.05 -0.90 -12.34
C ILE A 95 1.42 0.05 -13.36
N GLU A 96 0.26 -0.35 -13.87
CA GLU A 96 -0.53 0.41 -14.83
C GLU A 96 -1.97 0.61 -14.32
N ASN A 97 -2.60 1.67 -14.82
CA ASN A 97 -4.04 1.93 -14.71
C ASN A 97 -4.60 1.86 -13.27
N SER A 98 -3.82 2.34 -12.30
CA SER A 98 -4.09 2.25 -10.86
C SER A 98 -4.43 3.61 -10.24
N GLN A 99 -5.18 4.46 -10.97
CA GLN A 99 -5.53 5.82 -10.56
C GLN A 99 -6.43 5.87 -9.31
N ASN A 100 -7.23 4.82 -9.09
CA ASN A 100 -8.20 4.74 -7.99
C ASN A 100 -7.79 3.79 -6.86
N ALA A 101 -6.60 3.19 -6.95
CA ALA A 101 -6.11 2.24 -5.95
C ALA A 101 -5.00 2.89 -5.12
N TYR A 102 -5.06 2.72 -3.80
CA TYR A 102 -3.94 3.02 -2.91
C TYR A 102 -3.03 1.82 -2.84
N PHE A 103 -1.73 2.02 -3.05
CA PHE A 103 -0.77 0.92 -3.01
C PHE A 103 0.57 1.31 -2.41
N ILE A 104 1.26 0.32 -1.84
CA ILE A 104 2.58 0.43 -1.23
C ILE A 104 3.47 -0.63 -1.87
N ILE A 105 4.68 -0.23 -2.28
CA ILE A 105 5.75 -1.14 -2.68
C ILE A 105 6.90 -0.95 -1.69
N ARG A 106 7.26 -2.01 -0.95
CA ARG A 106 8.30 -1.91 0.09
C ARG A 106 9.15 -3.16 0.27
N ASN A 107 10.32 -3.01 0.88
CA ASN A 107 11.26 -4.10 1.17
C ASN A 107 11.47 -5.04 -0.03
N CYS A 108 11.68 -4.47 -1.21
CA CYS A 108 11.90 -5.24 -2.44
C CYS A 108 13.34 -5.04 -2.93
N THR A 109 13.92 -6.11 -3.47
CA THR A 109 15.23 -6.06 -4.14
C THR A 109 15.03 -6.33 -5.61
N ILE A 110 15.50 -5.45 -6.50
CA ILE A 110 15.32 -5.57 -7.95
C ILE A 110 16.70 -5.61 -8.60
N THR A 111 17.02 -6.70 -9.30
CA THR A 111 18.26 -6.89 -10.03
C THR A 111 18.00 -6.99 -11.53
N ASN A 112 19.00 -6.65 -12.34
CA ASN A 112 18.99 -6.89 -13.79
C ASN A 112 17.79 -6.28 -14.54
N ALA A 113 17.24 -5.16 -14.04
CA ALA A 113 16.30 -4.33 -14.81
C ALA A 113 17.10 -3.58 -15.89
N ILE A 114 17.39 -4.27 -16.99
CA ILE A 114 18.32 -3.81 -18.04
C ILE A 114 17.63 -3.10 -19.20
N GLY A 115 16.31 -2.96 -19.14
CA GLY A 115 15.49 -2.52 -20.26
C GLY A 115 15.47 -3.52 -21.41
N ALA A 116 14.31 -3.68 -22.04
CA ALA A 116 14.26 -4.46 -23.27
C ALA A 116 15.17 -3.78 -24.30
N SER A 117 16.20 -4.49 -24.74
CA SER A 117 17.19 -4.03 -25.71
C SER A 117 16.48 -3.44 -26.94
N GLY A 118 16.46 -2.11 -27.03
CA GLY A 118 15.76 -1.35 -28.08
C GLY A 118 14.95 -0.16 -27.58
N TYR A 119 14.56 -0.14 -26.30
CA TYR A 119 13.71 0.91 -25.72
C TYR A 119 14.25 1.43 -24.38
N LEU A 120 15.43 2.06 -24.42
CA LEU A 120 16.15 2.59 -23.25
C LEU A 120 15.35 3.62 -22.42
N ASN A 121 14.28 4.20 -22.98
CA ASN A 121 13.52 5.27 -22.34
C ASN A 121 12.31 4.76 -21.52
N TYR A 122 12.06 3.45 -21.49
CA TYR A 122 10.80 2.89 -20.97
C TYR A 122 10.97 1.82 -19.91
N ALA A 123 12.19 1.58 -19.43
CA ALA A 123 12.48 0.57 -18.43
C ALA A 123 13.07 1.18 -17.16
N GLY A 124 12.62 0.68 -16.02
CA GLY A 124 13.12 1.05 -14.70
C GLY A 124 12.93 -0.11 -13.73
N GLY A 125 13.62 -0.11 -12.60
CA GLY A 125 13.38 -1.12 -11.57
C GLY A 125 11.90 -1.17 -11.19
N ILE A 126 11.30 0.01 -11.01
CA ILE A 126 9.85 0.18 -10.84
C ILE A 126 9.34 1.21 -11.84
N LYS A 127 8.29 0.86 -12.57
CA LYS A 127 7.62 1.72 -13.54
C LYS A 127 6.14 1.87 -13.19
N LEU A 128 5.69 3.13 -13.13
CA LEU A 128 4.30 3.48 -12.88
C LEU A 128 3.74 4.27 -14.07
N ILE A 129 2.63 3.79 -14.64
CA ILE A 129 1.90 4.46 -15.72
C ILE A 129 0.45 4.64 -15.28
N ASN A 130 -0.11 5.84 -15.43
CA ASN A 130 -1.50 6.13 -15.04
C ASN A 130 -1.80 5.73 -13.58
N CYS A 131 -0.98 6.17 -12.63
CA CYS A 131 -1.10 5.86 -11.20
C CYS A 131 -1.17 7.14 -10.37
N ALA A 132 -1.96 7.19 -9.30
CA ALA A 132 -2.10 8.41 -8.48
C ALA A 132 -1.68 8.24 -7.02
N ASN A 133 -1.98 7.09 -6.38
CA ASN A 133 -1.93 6.95 -4.92
C ASN A 133 -0.90 5.91 -4.42
N GLY A 134 0.23 5.80 -5.11
CA GLY A 134 1.30 4.87 -4.77
C GLY A 134 2.34 5.46 -3.81
N VAL A 135 2.80 4.67 -2.86
CA VAL A 135 3.95 4.99 -1.98
C VAL A 135 5.04 3.93 -2.15
N ILE A 136 6.30 4.37 -2.30
CA ILE A 136 7.45 3.48 -2.53
C ILE A 136 8.54 3.81 -1.52
N TYR A 137 9.02 2.80 -0.77
CA TYR A 137 10.13 2.95 0.19
C TYR A 137 10.85 1.62 0.41
N ASP A 138 12.03 1.65 1.05
CA ASP A 138 12.84 0.43 1.33
C ASP A 138 13.05 -0.46 0.09
N ILE A 139 13.42 0.17 -1.03
CA ILE A 139 13.73 -0.53 -2.28
C ILE A 139 15.23 -0.56 -2.49
N THR A 140 15.76 -1.74 -2.80
CA THR A 140 17.14 -1.93 -3.28
C THR A 140 17.11 -2.22 -4.78
N ILE A 141 17.64 -1.35 -5.63
CA ILE A 141 17.77 -1.59 -7.07
C ILE A 141 19.26 -1.74 -7.41
N ILE A 142 19.62 -2.84 -8.08
CA ILE A 142 21.00 -3.17 -8.44
C ILE A 142 21.06 -3.44 -9.95
N GLY A 143 21.78 -2.60 -10.70
CA GLY A 143 21.94 -2.75 -12.15
C GLY A 143 22.07 -1.42 -12.89
N ILE A 144 22.18 -1.50 -14.23
CA ILE A 144 22.55 -0.36 -15.11
C ILE A 144 21.42 0.61 -15.45
N CYS A 145 20.18 0.37 -15.02
CA CYS A 145 19.05 1.30 -15.16
C CYS A 145 18.38 1.54 -13.80
N LEU A 146 18.97 2.43 -13.00
CA LEU A 146 18.47 2.84 -11.68
C LEU A 146 17.42 3.95 -11.83
N ASN A 147 16.19 3.64 -12.26
CA ASN A 147 15.13 4.64 -12.34
C ASN A 147 13.81 4.15 -11.75
N ILE A 148 13.16 5.03 -10.99
CA ILE A 148 11.71 5.00 -10.78
C ILE A 148 11.13 5.99 -11.80
N SER A 149 10.43 5.49 -12.80
CA SER A 149 9.81 6.34 -13.84
C SER A 149 8.32 6.47 -13.60
N ARG A 150 7.83 7.71 -13.53
CA ARG A 150 6.42 8.08 -13.39
C ARG A 150 5.96 8.74 -14.69
N ALA A 151 5.07 8.10 -15.46
CA ALA A 151 4.47 8.67 -16.66
C ALA A 151 2.98 8.94 -16.41
N ASP A 152 2.52 10.14 -16.71
CA ASP A 152 1.11 10.57 -16.71
C ASP A 152 0.36 10.29 -15.41
N CYS A 153 0.91 10.80 -14.32
CA CYS A 153 0.33 10.65 -12.99
C CYS A 153 -0.10 12.03 -12.49
N SER A 154 -1.40 12.32 -12.63
CA SER A 154 -2.08 13.52 -12.13
C SER A 154 -2.18 13.54 -10.61
#